data_AF-A0A0K2YAY0-F1
#
_entry.id   AF-A0A0K2YAY0-F1
#
_cell.length_a   1.000
_cell.length_b   1.000
_cell.length_c   1.000
_cell.angle_alpha   90.00
_cell.angle_beta   90.00
_cell.angle_gamma   90.00
#
_symmetry.space_group_name_H-M   'P 1'
#
loop_
_entity.id
_entity.type
_entity.pdbx_description
1 polymer ?
#
loop_
_entity_poly.entity_id
_entity_poly.type
_entity_poly.pdbx_seq_one_letter_code
_entity_poly.pdbx_strand_id
1 'polypeptide(L)' 'MAKETWWVIAPESPFTFEQRPNGDLVVASTEENEEHVLHGYEWMHITPDDPSHRIKVHGEGPPPFGRWVPFDL' A
#
# COMPACT_ATOMS: atom_id res chain seq x y z
N MET A 1 12.85 9.34 17.09
CA MET A 1 12.93 8.17 16.21
C MET A 1 11.50 7.85 15.81
N ALA A 2 11.10 8.18 14.59
CA ALA A 2 9.77 7.79 14.11
C ALA A 2 9.72 6.27 14.08
N LYS A 3 8.64 5.68 14.58
CA LYS A 3 8.45 4.22 14.53
C LYS A 3 8.02 3.89 13.11
N GLU A 4 8.98 3.49 12.29
CA GLU A 4 8.69 2.99 10.95
C GLU A 4 7.74 1.79 11.06
N THR A 5 6.67 1.82 10.28
CA THR A 5 5.58 0.83 10.32
C THR A 5 5.29 0.35 8.91
N TRP A 6 4.93 -0.92 8.77
CA TRP A 6 4.44 -1.47 7.51
C TRP A 6 2.95 -1.22 7.39
N TRP A 7 2.48 -0.75 6.24
CA TRP A 7 1.07 -0.46 6.01
C TRP A 7 0.52 -1.32 4.89
N VAL A 8 -0.73 -1.78 5.06
CA VAL A 8 -1.49 -2.49 4.04
C VAL A 8 -2.76 -1.70 3.75
N ILE A 9 -3.17 -1.65 2.48
CA ILE A 9 -4.44 -1.03 2.12
C ILE A 9 -5.57 -1.86 2.71
N ALA A 10 -6.51 -1.19 3.39
CA ALA A 10 -7.63 -1.85 4.01
C ALA A 10 -8.57 -2.42 2.93
N PRO A 11 -9.14 -3.63 3.11
CA PRO A 11 -10.07 -4.21 2.13
C PRO A 11 -11.29 -3.33 1.83
N GLU A 12 -11.72 -2.52 2.81
CA GLU A 12 -12.82 -1.57 2.70
C GLU A 12 -12.40 -0.19 2.16
N SER A 13 -11.13 -0.01 1.80
CA SER A 13 -10.65 1.22 1.19
C SER A 13 -11.32 1.42 -0.18
N PRO A 14 -11.78 2.64 -0.53
CA PRO A 14 -12.26 2.95 -1.88
C PRO A 14 -11.12 3.02 -2.91
N PHE A 15 -9.93 2.57 -2.54
CA PHE A 15 -8.75 2.51 -3.37
C PHE A 15 -8.19 1.10 -3.39
N THR A 16 -7.65 0.70 -4.53
CA THR A 16 -6.79 -0.47 -4.70
C THR A 16 -5.34 -0.04 -4.70
N PHE A 17 -4.46 -0.96 -4.32
CA PHE A 17 -3.02 -0.76 -4.32
C PHE A 17 -2.37 -1.82 -5.21
N GLU A 18 -1.50 -1.38 -6.11
CA GLU A 18 -0.74 -2.25 -7.00
C GLU A 18 0.71 -1.77 -7.20
N GLN A 19 1.60 -2.69 -7.57
CA GLN A 19 2.91 -2.35 -8.12
C GLN A 19 2.85 -2.54 -9.64
N ARG A 20 3.13 -1.48 -10.39
CA ARG A 20 3.18 -1.53 -11.85
C ARG A 20 4.47 -2.20 -12.35
N PRO A 21 4.49 -2.71 -13.60
CA PRO A 21 5.68 -3.35 -14.17
C PRO A 21 6.93 -2.47 -14.24
N ASN A 22 6.77 -1.15 -14.20
CA ASN A 22 7.87 -0.18 -14.15
C ASN A 22 8.44 0.03 -12.74
N GLY A 23 7.87 -0.62 -11.72
CA GLY A 23 8.27 -0.49 -10.32
C GLY A 23 7.49 0.55 -9.52
N ASP A 24 6.60 1.32 -10.16
CA ASP A 24 5.79 2.32 -9.45
C ASP A 24 4.77 1.65 -8.52
N LEU A 25 4.66 2.20 -7.32
CA LEU A 25 3.63 1.84 -6.35
C LEU A 25 2.45 2.77 -6.55
N VAL A 26 1.30 2.24 -6.96
CA VAL A 26 0.15 3.03 -7.39
C VAL A 26 -1.07 2.69 -6.56
N VAL A 27 -1.72 3.73 -6.07
CA VAL A 27 -3.02 3.68 -5.40
C VAL A 27 -4.04 4.26 -6.36
N ALA A 28 -4.99 3.43 -6.79
CA ALA A 28 -6.02 3.79 -7.76
C ALA A 28 -7.40 3.73 -7.09
N SER A 29 -8.22 4.75 -7.29
CA SER A 29 -9.59 4.73 -6.78
C SER A 29 -10.44 3.73 -7.56
N THR A 30 -11.33 3.02 -6.86
CA THR A 30 -12.26 2.06 -7.47
C THR A 30 -13.56 2.71 -7.95
N GLU A 31 -13.88 3.90 -7.45
CA GLU A 31 -15.14 4.61 -7.73
C GLU A 31 -14.90 5.84 -8.63
N GLU A 32 -13.86 6.61 -8.33
CA GLU A 32 -13.38 7.74 -9.10
C GLU A 32 -12.19 7.37 -9.99
N ASN A 33 -12.05 8.02 -11.15
CA ASN A 33 -10.96 7.77 -12.10
C ASN A 33 -9.69 8.54 -11.68
N GLU A 34 -9.26 8.31 -10.44
CA GLU A 34 -8.12 8.96 -9.79
C GLU A 34 -7.02 7.93 -9.51
N GLU A 35 -5.77 8.29 -9.81
CA GLU A 35 -4.59 7.46 -9.56
C GLU A 35 -3.48 8.28 -8.94
N HIS A 36 -2.79 7.68 -7.97
CA HIS A 36 -1.67 8.30 -7.28
C HIS A 36 -0.46 7.37 -7.20
N VAL A 37 0.70 7.91 -7.55
CA VAL A 37 1.98 7.21 -7.37
C VAL A 37 2.53 7.52 -5.98
N LEU A 38 2.82 6.48 -5.21
CA LEU A 38 3.41 6.56 -3.88
C LEU A 38 4.94 6.70 -3.98
N HIS A 39 5.41 7.95 -4.01
CA HIS A 39 6.84 8.23 -3.99
C HIS A 39 7.41 8.09 -2.57
N GLY A 40 8.58 7.46 -2.45
CA GLY A 40 9.31 7.33 -1.19
C GLY A 40 8.83 6.21 -0.26
N TYR A 41 7.84 5.44 -0.70
CA TYR A 41 7.40 4.23 -0.01
C TYR A 41 8.15 3.01 -0.55
N GLU A 42 8.58 2.13 0.35
CA GLU A 42 9.26 0.89 -0.04
C GLU A 42 8.28 -0.28 -0.08
N TRP A 43 8.40 -1.10 -1.11
CA TRP A 43 7.59 -2.29 -1.27
C TRP A 43 8.28 -3.54 -0.71
N MET A 44 7.50 -4.41 -0.07
CA MET A 44 7.93 -5.74 0.31
C MET A 44 7.03 -6.79 -0.33
N HIS A 45 7.62 -7.67 -1.14
CA HIS A 45 6.96 -8.89 -1.61
C HIS A 45 6.85 -9.87 -0.44
N ILE A 46 5.64 -10.24 -0.05
CA ILE A 46 5.44 -11.34 0.89
C ILE A 46 5.02 -12.58 0.12
N THR A 47 5.56 -13.71 0.55
CA THR A 47 5.41 -15.03 -0.06
C THR A 47 3.97 -15.37 -0.48
N PRO A 48 3.81 -16.10 -1.60
CA PRO A 48 2.54 -16.31 -2.30
C PRO A 48 1.48 -17.10 -1.52
N ASP A 49 1.85 -17.71 -0.39
CA ASP A 49 0.97 -18.58 0.40
C ASP A 49 -0.10 -17.82 1.19
N ASP A 50 0.02 -16.48 1.32
CA ASP A 50 -1.01 -15.67 1.97
C ASP A 50 -1.56 -14.57 1.03
N PRO A 51 -2.78 -14.77 0.49
CA PRO A 51 -3.41 -13.78 -0.38
C PRO A 51 -3.76 -12.46 0.32
N SER A 52 -3.70 -12.40 1.65
CA SER A 52 -3.95 -11.21 2.48
C SER A 52 -2.75 -10.26 2.51
N HIS A 53 -1.57 -10.68 2.01
CA HIS A 53 -0.30 -9.98 2.18
C HIS A 53 0.31 -9.42 0.89
N ARG A 54 -0.50 -9.16 -0.14
CA ARG A 54 0.02 -9.02 -1.50
C ARG A 54 0.90 -7.80 -1.73
N ILE A 55 0.70 -6.67 -1.05
CA ILE A 55 1.54 -5.48 -1.25
C ILE A 55 1.55 -4.63 0.03
N LYS A 56 2.76 -4.35 0.56
CA LYS A 56 2.97 -3.52 1.76
C LYS A 56 3.86 -2.34 1.46
N VAL A 57 3.65 -1.24 2.18
CA VAL A 57 4.50 -0.05 2.10
C VAL A 57 5.15 0.27 3.43
N HIS A 58 6.45 0.60 3.40
CA HIS A 58 7.20 1.07 4.56
C HIS A 58 7.14 2.59 4.67
N GLY A 59 6.89 3.12 5.88
CA GLY A 59 6.97 4.55 6.13
C GLY A 59 6.71 4.95 7.58
N GLU A 60 6.94 6.23 7.90
CA GLU A 60 6.64 6.80 9.22
C GLU A 60 5.13 6.90 9.51
N GLY A 61 4.30 6.81 8.47
CA GLY A 61 2.85 6.87 8.54
C GLY A 61 2.20 6.28 7.29
N PRO A 62 0.87 6.12 7.29
CA PRO A 62 0.17 5.56 6.15
C PRO A 62 0.28 6.50 4.94
N PRO A 63 0.24 5.97 3.71
CA PRO A 63 0.06 6.79 2.52
C PRO A 63 -1.19 7.69 2.63
N PRO A 64 -1.14 8.89 2.02
CA PRO A 64 -2.21 9.88 2.16
C PRO A 64 -3.47 9.55 1.34
N PHE A 65 -3.42 8.52 0.48
CA PHE A 65 -4.50 8.12 -0.41
C PHE A 65 -5.07 6.76 0.01
N GLY A 66 -6.38 6.69 0.24
CA GLY A 66 -7.05 5.49 0.72
C GLY A 66 -6.97 5.26 2.23
N ARG A 67 -7.52 4.13 2.67
CA ARG A 67 -7.48 3.71 4.07
C ARG A 67 -6.42 2.63 4.25
N TRP A 68 -5.57 2.82 5.26
CA TRP A 68 -4.45 1.95 5.55
C TRP A 68 -4.52 1.45 6.98
N VAL A 69 -4.12 0.20 7.16
CA VAL A 69 -3.98 -0.42 8.48
C VAL A 69 -2.51 -0.76 8.73
N PRO A 70 -2.02 -0.56 9.97
CA PRO A 70 -0.69 -1.02 10.33
C PRO A 70 -0.66 -2.54 10.24
N PHE A 71 0.42 -3.05 9.68
CA PHE A 71 0.73 -4.46 9.66
C PHE A 71 1.54 -4.80 10.91
N ASP A 72 0.88 -5.35 11.92
CA ASP A 72 1.56 -5.97 13.04
C ASP A 72 1.92 -7.41 12.64
N LEU A 73 3.23 -7.69 12.50
CA LEU A 73 3.80 -9.03 12.31
C LEU A 73 3.62 -9.89 13.57
#